data_AF-A0A1Z9B836-F1
#
_entry.id   AF-A0A1Z9B836-F1
#
_cell.length_a   1.000
_cell.length_b   1.000
_cell.length_c   1.000
_cell.angle_alpha   90.00
_cell.angle_beta   90.00
_cell.angle_gamma   90.00
#
_symmetry.space_group_name_H-M   'P 1'
#
loop_
_entity.id
_entity.type
_entity.pdbx_description
1 polymer ?
#
loop_
_entity_poly.entity_id
_entity_poly.type
_entity_poly.pdbx_seq_one_letter_code
_entity_poly.pdbx_strand_id
1 'polypeptide(L)' 'MLEAFYADSELGVSELSRRLNLHKNNVFRLLATLEQAGYIEQNGETDRYRLGTRCLELGAAFSRDHALMKSSRP' A
#
# COMPACT_ATOMS: atom_id res chain seq x y z
N MET A 1 -3.22 -5.91 3.38
CA MET A 1 -1.94 -6.03 2.64
C MET A 1 -1.15 -4.73 2.64
N LEU A 2 -1.72 -3.59 2.21
CA LEU A 2 -1.03 -2.29 2.22
C LEU A 2 -0.54 -1.87 3.62
N GLU A 3 -1.27 -2.21 4.67
CA GLU A 3 -0.88 -1.97 6.07
C GLU A 3 0.45 -2.64 6.47
N ALA A 4 0.90 -3.67 5.75
CA ALA A 4 2.17 -4.32 6.02
C ALA A 4 3.36 -3.37 5.85
N PHE A 5 3.18 -2.28 5.10
CA PHE A 5 4.18 -1.24 4.82
C PHE A 5 4.14 -0.07 5.83
N TYR A 6 3.36 -0.14 6.90
CA TYR A 6 3.36 0.92 7.92
C TYR A 6 4.68 1.01 8.69
N ALA A 7 5.35 -0.12 8.93
CA ALA A 7 6.59 -0.18 9.69
C ALA A 7 7.85 -0.14 8.81
N ASP A 8 7.71 -0.44 7.51
CA ASP A 8 8.85 -0.62 6.60
C ASP A 8 8.54 0.01 5.25
N SER A 9 9.49 0.78 4.72
CA SER A 9 9.36 1.48 3.44
C SER A 9 9.39 0.53 2.24
N GLU A 10 10.11 -0.59 2.32
CA GLU A 10 10.20 -1.61 1.26
C GLU A 10 10.11 -3.02 1.82
N LEU A 11 9.40 -3.93 1.15
CA LEU A 11 9.25 -5.33 1.56
C LEU A 11 9.32 -6.29 0.36
N GLY A 12 10.00 -7.42 0.54
CA GLY A 12 10.01 -8.50 -0.46
C GLY A 12 8.85 -9.48 -0.27
N VAL A 13 8.58 -10.28 -1.31
CA VAL A 13 7.49 -11.29 -1.32
C VAL A 13 7.60 -12.28 -0.15
N SER A 14 8.82 -12.70 0.20
CA SER A 14 9.03 -13.64 1.33
C SER A 14 8.72 -13.00 2.69
N GLU A 15 9.03 -11.71 2.86
CA GLU A 15 8.71 -10.95 4.08
C GLU A 15 7.20 -10.82 4.24
N LEU A 16 6.52 -10.45 3.16
CA LEU A 16 5.07 -10.30 3.11
C LEU A 16 4.34 -11.63 3.34
N SER A 17 4.85 -12.72 2.76
CA SER A 17 4.32 -14.08 2.97
C SER A 17 4.34 -14.46 4.45
N ARG A 18 5.45 -14.20 5.15
CA ARG A 18 5.58 -14.44 6.59
C ARG A 18 4.64 -13.54 7.41
N ARG A 19 4.66 -12.22 7.15
CA ARG A 19 3.86 -11.25 7.92
C ARG A 19 2.37 -11.45 7.78
N LEU A 20 1.91 -11.78 6.57
CA LEU A 20 0.49 -11.93 6.26
C LEU A 20 0.00 -13.36 6.46
N ASN A 21 0.89 -14.31 6.77
CA ASN A 21 0.60 -15.75 6.82
C ASN A 21 -0.08 -16.25 5.53
N LEU A 22 0.46 -15.86 4.37
CA LEU A 22 -0.05 -16.21 3.05
C LEU A 22 1.01 -16.94 2.24
N HIS A 23 0.60 -17.87 1.38
CA HIS A 23 1.49 -18.47 0.40
C HIS A 23 2.08 -17.41 -0.55
N LYS A 24 3.36 -17.57 -0.92
CA LYS A 24 4.05 -16.65 -1.83
C LYS A 24 3.28 -16.39 -3.13
N ASN A 25 2.63 -17.41 -3.69
CA ASN A 25 1.84 -17.26 -4.92
C ASN A 25 0.63 -16.32 -4.73
N ASN A 26 -0.03 -16.37 -3.57
CA ASN A 26 -1.14 -15.47 -3.25
C ASN A 26 -0.63 -14.03 -3.04
N VAL A 27 0.50 -13.88 -2.34
CA VAL A 27 1.17 -12.58 -2.16
C VAL A 27 1.53 -11.98 -3.52
N PHE A 28 2.15 -12.75 -4.40
CA PHE A 28 2.54 -12.29 -5.74
C PHE A 28 1.34 -11.80 -6.56
N ARG A 29 0.24 -12.57 -6.56
CA ARG A 29 -0.99 -12.17 -7.27
C ARG A 29 -1.62 -10.89 -6.69
N LEU A 30 -1.61 -10.74 -5.37
CA LEU A 30 -2.09 -9.51 -4.72
C LEU A 30 -1.20 -8.33 -5.05
N LEU A 31 0.13 -8.51 -5.03
CA LEU A 31 1.08 -7.48 -5.43
C LEU A 31 0.84 -7.04 -6.88
N ALA A 32 0.76 -7.96 -7.82
CA ALA A 32 0.47 -7.65 -9.23
C ALA A 32 -0.85 -6.86 -9.39
N THR A 33 -1.89 -7.22 -8.64
CA THR A 33 -3.18 -6.49 -8.67
C THR A 33 -3.03 -5.07 -8.12
N LEU A 34 -2.33 -4.91 -7.00
CA LEU A 34 -2.12 -3.61 -6.37
C LEU A 34 -1.17 -2.71 -7.18
N GLU A 35 -0.18 -3.31 -7.85
CA GLU A 35 0.78 -2.64 -8.71
C GLU A 35 0.10 -2.13 -9.97
N GLN A 36 -0.69 -2.97 -10.63
CA GLN A 36 -1.52 -2.56 -11.76
C GLN A 36 -2.48 -1.43 -11.39
N ALA A 37 -2.98 -1.43 -10.15
CA ALA A 37 -3.81 -0.36 -9.63
C ALA A 37 -3.02 0.89 -9.20
N GLY A 38 -1.68 0.83 -9.08
CA GLY A 38 -0.82 1.94 -8.65
C GLY A 38 -0.73 2.15 -7.14
N TYR A 39 -1.24 1.22 -6.32
CA TYR A 39 -1.14 1.29 -4.86
C TYR A 39 0.22 0.82 -4.32
N ILE A 40 0.95 0.05 -5.12
CA ILE A 40 2.33 -0.34 -4.84
C ILE A 40 3.17 -0.19 -6.10
N GLU A 41 4.49 -0.22 -5.94
CA GLU A 41 5.45 -0.28 -7.04
C GLU A 41 6.63 -1.20 -6.67
N GLN A 42 7.11 -1.97 -7.65
CA GLN A 42 8.36 -2.74 -7.51
C GLN A 42 9.58 -1.85 -7.78
N ASN A 43 10.56 -1.92 -6.88
CA ASN A 43 11.87 -1.35 -7.08
C ASN A 43 12.68 -2.24 -8.03
N GLY A 44 13.03 -1.72 -9.20
CA GLY A 44 13.77 -2.46 -10.23
C GLY A 44 15.22 -2.82 -9.86
N GLU A 45 15.79 -2.23 -8.80
CA GLU A 45 17.14 -2.54 -8.33
C GLU A 45 17.13 -3.62 -7.23
N THR A 46 16.08 -3.65 -6.40
CA THR A 46 16.04 -4.50 -5.19
C THR A 46 15.02 -5.63 -5.26
N ASP A 47 14.13 -5.64 -6.27
CA ASP A 47 12.97 -6.53 -6.37
C ASP A 47 12.02 -6.49 -5.15
N ARG A 48 12.08 -5.40 -4.39
CA ARG A 48 11.18 -5.14 -3.25
C ARG A 48 10.06 -4.23 -3.68
N TYR A 49 8.95 -4.31 -2.95
CA TYR A 49 7.77 -3.49 -3.18
C TYR A 49 7.70 -2.36 -2.17
N ARG A 50 7.11 -1.24 -2.54
CA ARG A 50 6.74 -0.12 -1.65
C ARG A 50 5.38 0.46 -2.01
N LEU A 51 4.85 1.35 -1.16
CA LEU A 51 3.61 2.07 -1.46
C LEU A 51 3.80 2.98 -2.68
N GLY A 52 2.84 2.93 -3.59
CA GLY A 52 2.78 3.77 -4.80
C GLY A 52 2.05 5.09 -4.57
N THR A 53 2.11 5.98 -5.55
CA THR A 53 1.53 7.34 -5.50
C THR A 53 0.02 7.35 -5.26
N ARG A 54 -0.72 6.32 -5.68
CA ARG A 54 -2.17 6.25 -5.48
C ARG A 54 -2.58 6.20 -4.01
N CYS A 55 -1.71 5.74 -3.12
CA CYS A 55 -1.94 5.80 -1.67
C CYS A 55 -2.00 7.26 -1.18
N LEU A 56 -1.14 8.14 -1.71
CA LEU A 56 -1.17 9.57 -1.38
C LEU A 56 -2.44 10.23 -1.92
N GLU A 57 -2.82 9.93 -3.15
CA GLU A 57 -4.04 10.45 -3.77
C GLU A 57 -5.30 10.08 -2.97
N LEU A 58 -5.37 8.83 -2.51
CA LEU A 58 -6.48 8.35 -1.67
C LEU A 58 -6.52 9.06 -0.32
N GLY A 59 -5.37 9.25 0.33
CA GLY A 59 -5.26 10.00 1.59
C GLY A 59 -5.67 11.47 1.44
N ALA A 60 -5.28 12.10 0.31
CA ALA A 60 -5.69 13.46 -0.01
C ALA A 60 -7.20 13.55 -0.29
N ALA A 61 -7.78 12.58 -1.01
CA ALA A 61 -9.22 12.52 -1.27
C ALA A 61 -10.03 12.37 0.03
N PHE A 62 -9.61 11.44 0.91
CA PHE A 62 -10.22 11.27 2.23
C PHE A 62 -10.16 12.57 3.05
N SER A 63 -8.99 13.21 3.07
CA SER A 63 -8.78 14.45 3.83
C SER A 63 -9.65 15.60 3.33
N ARG A 64 -9.89 15.74 2.02
CA ARG A 64 -10.78 16.78 1.46
C ARG A 64 -12.23 16.61 1.93
N ASP A 65 -12.73 15.38 1.91
CA ASP A 65 -14.10 15.06 2.29
C ASP A 65 -14.32 15.25 3.81
N HIS A 66 -13.33 14.87 4.61
CA HIS A 66 -13.43 14.92 6.09
C HIS A 66 -12.99 16.25 6.71
N ALA A 67 -12.27 17.10 5.96
CA ALA A 67 -11.96 18.47 6.40
C ALA A 67 -13.23 19.30 6.59
N LEU A 68 -14.26 19.07 5.76
CA LEU A 68 -15.57 19.73 5.87
C LEU A 68 -16.32 19.35 7.17
N MET A 69 -16.09 18.13 7.68
CA MET A 69 -16.68 17.69 8.95
C MET A 69 -16.01 18.32 10.17
N LYS A 70 -14.71 18.64 10.11
CA LYS A 70 -14.00 19.30 11.24
C LYS A 70 -14.22 20.80 11.32
N SER A 71 -14.52 21.48 10.21
CA SER A 71 -14.86 22.91 10.22
C SER A 71 -16.33 23.20 10.55
N SER A 72 -17.14 22.16 10.79
CA SER A 72 -18.59 22.29 11.06
C SER A 72 -18.96 22.14 12.54
N ARG A 73 -18.00 22.34 13.46
CA ARG A 73 -18.36 22.58 14.87
C ARG A 73 -18.58 24.09 15.08
N PRO A 74 -19.81 24.55 15.33
CA PRO A 74 -20.08 25.93 15.77
C PRO A 74 -19.49 26.21 17.15
#